data_AF-A0A971YCJ5-F1
#
_entry.id   AF-A0A971YCJ5-F1
#
_cell.length_a   1.000
_cell.length_b   1.000
_cell.length_c   1.000
_cell.angle_alpha   90.00
_cell.angle_beta   90.00
_cell.angle_gamma   90.00
#
_symmetry.space_group_name_H-M   'P 1'
#
loop_
_entity.id
_entity.type
_entity.pdbx_description
1 polymer ?
#
loop_
_entity_poly.entity_id
_entity_poly.type
_entity_poly.pdbx_seq_one_letter_code
_entity_poly.pdbx_strand_id
1 'polypeptide(L)'
;MEEITYISTLAAPTQSNTGISADATAEAEEKFSAALSKVMHKEAKFVSGRIGLNLSADGIPSQVVYFSETGEKLTTSTFSAESILRKTQKFGISLTDLEGLGEQLDAEGIGYKPYQLYGGTGSDHGIDFDDLIAGGLGTAYDWTKDANVASKGPWAREYLAAAQALAEELGLQKNSDVTTEKGIDSSYFTPLSTRSGEVLSYVSFNGAVASWHPTATAADNTARMYGGTSYALHELATAAATLADSTATTISSMAAQMRDTTASWTRNQGLQTGVTQSLEEHLHFMDELLPQAESGAAKADE
;
A
#
# COMPACT_ATOMS: atom_id res chain seq x y z
N MET A 1 62.71 54.46 38.06
CA MET A 1 62.40 54.04 39.43
C MET A 1 60.88 53.86 39.46
N GLU A 2 60.28 52.68 39.58
CA GLU A 2 60.74 51.36 40.02
C GLU A 2 60.05 50.25 39.18
N GLU A 3 60.72 49.12 39.02
CA GLU A 3 60.14 47.82 38.65
C GLU A 3 59.36 47.23 39.83
N ILE A 4 58.22 46.58 39.57
CA ILE A 4 57.80 45.36 40.29
C ILE A 4 57.07 44.40 39.32
N THR A 5 57.69 43.23 39.11
CA THR A 5 57.17 41.95 38.55
C THR A 5 56.39 41.21 39.67
N TYR A 6 55.32 40.39 39.51
CA TYR A 6 55.26 39.06 38.85
C TYR A 6 53.91 38.29 39.12
N ILE A 7 53.46 37.49 38.12
CA ILE A 7 52.70 36.18 38.04
C ILE A 7 51.32 35.90 38.71
N SER A 8 50.48 35.22 37.89
CA SER A 8 49.53 34.10 38.16
C SER A 8 48.08 34.47 38.54
N THR A 9 46.99 33.88 38.03
CA THR A 9 46.72 32.51 37.55
C THR A 9 45.39 32.48 36.76
N LEU A 10 45.20 31.49 35.88
CA LEU A 10 43.99 31.17 35.10
C LEU A 10 42.78 30.76 35.96
N ALA A 11 41.56 31.07 35.48
CA ALA A 11 40.41 30.17 35.58
C ALA A 11 39.43 30.42 34.41
N ALA A 12 39.33 29.45 33.50
CA ALA A 12 38.28 29.39 32.49
C ALA A 12 36.99 28.85 33.14
N PRO A 13 35.79 29.34 32.75
CA PRO A 13 34.55 28.77 33.24
C PRO A 13 34.33 27.39 32.59
N THR A 14 34.27 26.37 33.43
CA THR A 14 33.88 25.00 33.08
C THR A 14 32.43 25.02 32.60
N GLN A 15 32.20 24.83 31.30
CA GLN A 15 30.87 24.50 30.80
C GLN A 15 30.53 23.08 31.27
N SER A 16 29.52 22.98 32.13
CA SER A 16 28.87 21.72 32.48
C SER A 16 28.16 21.19 31.24
N ASN A 17 28.74 20.14 30.67
CA ASN A 17 28.18 19.32 29.61
C ASN A 17 26.97 18.56 30.15
N THR A 18 25.75 19.10 30.01
CA THR A 18 24.52 18.36 30.22
C THR A 18 24.28 17.48 29.00
N GLY A 19 24.49 16.17 29.18
CA GLY A 19 24.26 15.16 28.16
C GLY A 19 22.83 15.21 27.65
N ILE A 20 22.65 15.78 26.47
CA ILE A 20 21.53 15.46 25.60
C ILE A 20 21.91 14.11 24.99
N SER A 21 21.14 13.07 25.32
CA SER A 21 21.26 11.76 24.68
C SER A 21 21.20 11.94 23.16
N ALA A 22 22.09 11.28 22.41
CA ALA A 22 22.09 11.34 20.94
C ALA A 22 20.69 11.05 20.36
N ASP A 23 19.93 10.15 20.99
CA ASP A 23 18.55 9.81 20.63
C ASP A 23 17.58 10.99 20.76
N ALA A 24 17.74 11.84 21.79
CA ALA A 24 16.85 12.98 22.00
C ALA A 24 17.10 14.11 21.00
N THR A 25 18.33 14.22 20.50
CA THR A 25 18.70 15.12 19.39
C THR A 25 18.16 14.62 18.06
N ALA A 26 18.26 13.33 17.77
CA ALA A 26 17.74 12.74 16.54
C ALA A 26 16.21 12.87 16.45
N GLU A 27 15.50 12.59 17.55
CA GLU A 27 14.04 12.70 17.61
C GLU A 27 13.56 14.16 17.50
N ALA A 28 14.35 15.13 17.96
CA ALA A 28 14.06 16.55 17.82
C ALA A 28 14.33 17.09 16.40
N GLU A 29 15.39 16.62 15.74
CA GLU A 29 15.69 16.95 14.34
C GLU A 29 14.65 16.34 13.39
N GLU A 30 14.21 15.11 13.64
CA GLU A 30 13.13 14.47 12.90
C GLU A 30 11.82 15.24 13.03
N LYS A 31 11.44 15.62 14.26
CA LYS A 31 10.22 16.42 14.51
C LYS A 31 10.30 17.82 13.91
N PHE A 32 11.47 18.47 13.93
CA PHE A 32 11.65 19.79 13.32
C PHE A 32 11.62 19.71 11.79
N SER A 33 12.29 18.73 11.19
CA SER A 33 12.26 18.47 9.75
C SER A 33 10.85 18.15 9.27
N ALA A 34 10.13 17.28 9.98
CA ALA A 34 8.73 16.96 9.70
C ALA A 34 7.82 18.19 9.82
N ALA A 35 8.03 19.04 10.83
CA ALA A 35 7.27 20.28 11.00
C ALA A 35 7.57 21.31 9.90
N LEU A 36 8.83 21.45 9.48
CA LEU A 36 9.23 22.35 8.41
C LEU A 36 8.64 21.89 7.07
N SER A 37 8.76 20.59 6.75
CA SER A 37 8.15 19.96 5.58
C SER A 37 6.63 20.21 5.53
N LYS A 38 5.94 20.02 6.65
CA LYS A 38 4.48 20.26 6.75
C LYS A 38 4.07 21.72 6.51
N VAL A 39 4.94 22.69 6.83
CA VAL A 39 4.69 24.12 6.58
C VAL A 39 4.96 24.49 5.12
N MET A 40 5.98 23.89 4.50
CA MET A 40 6.38 24.20 3.12
C MET A 40 5.46 23.52 2.08
N HIS A 41 4.92 22.35 2.37
CA HIS A 41 4.17 21.53 1.41
C HIS A 41 2.65 21.52 1.62
N LYS A 42 2.04 22.63 2.07
CA LYS A 42 0.57 22.75 2.31
C LYS A 42 -0.32 22.43 1.10
N GLU A 43 0.27 22.27 -0.08
CA GLU A 43 -0.44 22.03 -1.34
C GLU A 43 -0.61 20.55 -1.69
N ALA A 44 -0.08 19.62 -0.88
CA ALA A 44 -0.25 18.18 -1.05
C ALA A 44 -0.72 17.51 0.27
N LYS A 45 -1.59 16.50 0.17
CA LYS A 45 -2.07 15.73 1.33
C LYS A 45 -0.97 14.81 1.88
N PHE A 46 -0.26 14.12 0.99
CA PHE A 46 0.88 13.26 1.32
C PHE A 46 2.12 13.80 0.66
N VAL A 47 3.27 13.68 1.31
CA VAL A 47 4.54 14.22 0.81
C VAL A 47 5.68 13.29 1.18
N SER A 48 6.56 13.02 0.22
CA SER A 48 7.89 12.50 0.48
C SER A 48 8.91 13.20 -0.43
N GLY A 49 10.06 13.54 0.12
CA GLY A 49 11.07 14.36 -0.57
C GLY A 49 10.44 15.57 -1.28
N ARG A 50 10.65 15.66 -2.60
CA ARG A 50 10.12 16.73 -3.46
C ARG A 50 8.85 16.32 -4.22
N ILE A 51 8.19 15.23 -3.85
CA ILE A 51 6.98 14.71 -4.50
C ILE A 51 5.83 14.65 -3.49
N GLY A 52 4.66 15.15 -3.88
CA GLY A 52 3.44 15.08 -3.09
C GLY A 52 2.28 14.47 -3.86
N LEU A 53 1.27 13.99 -3.13
CA LEU A 53 0.06 13.41 -3.68
C LEU A 53 -1.19 14.07 -3.09
N ASN A 54 -2.16 14.29 -3.98
CA ASN A 54 -3.50 14.72 -3.65
C ASN A 54 -4.52 13.67 -4.07
N LEU A 55 -5.56 13.53 -3.25
CA LEU A 55 -6.67 12.63 -3.49
C LEU A 55 -7.82 13.35 -4.19
N SER A 56 -8.60 12.59 -4.95
CA SER A 56 -9.91 13.03 -5.44
C SER A 56 -10.91 13.16 -4.28
N ALA A 57 -12.11 13.65 -4.58
CA ALA A 57 -13.20 13.68 -3.60
C ALA A 57 -13.60 12.29 -3.09
N ASP A 58 -13.31 11.24 -3.87
CA ASP A 58 -13.60 9.85 -3.53
C ASP A 58 -12.42 9.16 -2.81
N GLY A 59 -11.39 9.92 -2.39
CA GLY A 59 -10.24 9.40 -1.65
C GLY A 59 -9.18 8.70 -2.51
N ILE A 60 -9.26 8.80 -3.84
CA ILE A 60 -8.37 8.09 -4.78
C ILE A 60 -7.20 9.01 -5.19
N PRO A 61 -5.94 8.54 -5.17
CA PRO A 61 -4.81 9.28 -5.74
C PRO A 61 -5.11 9.77 -7.16
N SER A 62 -5.05 11.08 -7.38
CA SER A 62 -5.47 11.70 -8.65
C SER A 62 -4.50 12.73 -9.20
N GLN A 63 -3.73 13.38 -8.33
CA GLN A 63 -2.78 14.41 -8.71
C GLN A 63 -1.45 14.22 -7.98
N VAL A 64 -0.36 14.41 -8.73
CA VAL A 64 1.00 14.48 -8.20
C VAL A 64 1.45 15.93 -8.20
N VAL A 65 2.08 16.38 -7.12
CA VAL A 65 2.62 17.73 -6.92
C VAL A 65 4.14 17.61 -6.84
N TYR A 66 4.86 18.50 -7.51
CA TYR A 66 6.32 18.48 -7.56
C TYR A 66 6.88 19.76 -6.97
N PHE A 67 7.90 19.65 -6.12
CA PHE A 67 8.48 20.76 -5.38
C PHE A 67 9.94 21.04 -5.79
N SER A 68 10.38 22.27 -5.60
CA SER A 68 11.79 22.67 -5.69
C SER A 68 12.56 22.13 -4.48
N GLU A 69 13.89 22.27 -4.50
CA GLU A 69 14.72 21.99 -3.32
C GLU A 69 14.38 22.89 -2.12
N THR A 70 13.81 24.06 -2.38
CA THR A 70 13.34 25.00 -1.36
C THR A 70 11.89 24.76 -0.95
N GLY A 71 11.26 23.67 -1.40
CA GLY A 71 9.88 23.32 -1.04
C GLY A 71 8.78 24.10 -1.78
N GLU A 72 9.14 24.97 -2.73
CA GLU A 72 8.15 25.69 -3.55
C GLU A 72 7.54 24.77 -4.61
N LYS A 73 6.23 24.86 -4.85
CA LYS A 73 5.61 24.07 -5.92
C LYS A 73 6.12 24.50 -7.29
N LEU A 74 6.65 23.54 -8.03
CA LEU A 74 7.04 23.68 -9.43
C LEU A 74 5.85 23.48 -10.37
N THR A 75 5.12 22.37 -10.20
CA THR A 75 3.99 22.01 -11.07
C THR A 75 3.15 20.87 -10.47
N THR A 76 2.14 20.45 -11.23
CA THR A 76 1.34 19.25 -10.95
C THR A 76 1.22 18.37 -12.20
N SER A 77 0.86 17.11 -12.00
CA SER A 77 0.44 16.19 -13.08
C SER A 77 -0.71 15.29 -12.62
N THR A 78 -1.29 14.55 -13.55
CA THR A 78 -2.16 13.41 -13.22
C THR A 78 -1.35 12.33 -12.50
N PHE A 79 -2.04 11.49 -11.73
CA PHE A 79 -1.50 10.26 -11.17
C PHE A 79 -1.30 9.22 -12.29
N SER A 80 -0.13 9.24 -12.93
CA SER A 80 0.32 8.21 -13.87
C SER A 80 1.83 8.04 -13.82
N ALA A 81 2.32 6.81 -13.99
CA ALA A 81 3.75 6.49 -13.94
C ALA A 81 4.55 7.31 -14.95
N GLU A 82 4.10 7.36 -16.20
CA GLU A 82 4.74 8.16 -17.25
C GLU A 82 4.82 9.65 -16.89
N SER A 83 3.76 10.22 -16.29
CA SER A 83 3.78 11.63 -15.86
C SER A 83 4.80 11.87 -14.75
N ILE A 84 4.87 10.96 -13.78
CA ILE A 84 5.85 11.01 -12.69
C ILE A 84 7.25 11.01 -13.29
N LEU A 85 7.58 10.02 -14.11
CA LEU A 85 8.88 9.87 -14.76
C LEU A 85 9.28 11.09 -15.60
N ARG A 86 8.35 11.62 -16.42
CA ARG A 86 8.63 12.83 -17.23
C ARG A 86 8.90 14.05 -16.37
N LYS A 87 8.16 14.22 -15.27
CA LYS A 87 8.28 15.41 -14.42
C LYS A 87 9.51 15.32 -13.52
N THR A 88 9.81 14.15 -12.97
CA THR A 88 11.01 13.95 -12.16
C THR A 88 12.26 14.15 -13.00
N GLN A 89 12.32 13.59 -14.21
CA GLN A 89 13.40 13.84 -15.16
C GLN A 89 13.52 15.33 -15.52
N LYS A 90 12.40 15.98 -15.88
CA LYS A 90 12.39 17.40 -16.29
C LYS A 90 12.93 18.34 -15.21
N PHE A 91 12.62 18.08 -13.94
CA PHE A 91 13.00 18.96 -12.82
C PHE A 91 14.20 18.46 -12.02
N GLY A 92 14.86 17.38 -12.46
CA GLY A 92 15.96 16.76 -11.72
C GLY A 92 15.55 16.36 -10.31
N ILE A 93 14.35 15.79 -10.15
CA ILE A 93 13.87 15.23 -8.88
C ILE A 93 14.24 13.74 -8.88
N SER A 94 14.81 13.26 -7.77
CA SER A 94 15.14 11.83 -7.63
C SER A 94 13.85 11.00 -7.56
N LEU A 95 13.83 9.83 -8.19
CA LEU A 95 12.71 8.90 -8.01
C LEU A 95 12.64 8.36 -6.58
N THR A 96 13.75 8.34 -5.84
CA THR A 96 13.77 8.00 -4.40
C THR A 96 12.93 8.97 -3.56
N ASP A 97 12.56 10.15 -4.07
CA ASP A 97 11.60 11.03 -3.39
C ASP A 97 10.18 10.45 -3.38
N LEU A 98 9.94 9.31 -4.04
CA LEU A 98 8.71 8.51 -3.89
C LEU A 98 8.74 7.60 -2.65
N GLU A 99 9.92 7.35 -2.05
CA GLU A 99 10.07 6.45 -0.90
C GLU A 99 9.18 6.90 0.26
N GLY A 100 8.43 5.98 0.88
CA GLY A 100 7.53 6.30 1.98
C GLY A 100 6.19 6.94 1.59
N LEU A 101 5.96 7.36 0.33
CA LEU A 101 4.59 7.74 -0.10
C LEU A 101 3.65 6.54 -0.07
N GLY A 102 4.14 5.36 -0.45
CA GLY A 102 3.37 4.12 -0.39
C GLY A 102 2.93 3.78 1.04
N GLU A 103 3.87 3.83 1.98
CA GLU A 103 3.62 3.57 3.40
C GLU A 103 2.59 4.55 4.01
N GLN A 104 2.65 5.83 3.62
CA GLN A 104 1.65 6.82 4.06
C GLN A 104 0.24 6.51 3.54
N LEU A 105 0.13 6.01 2.30
CA LEU A 105 -1.16 5.61 1.73
C LEU A 105 -1.66 4.30 2.36
N ASP A 106 -0.78 3.33 2.57
CA ASP A 106 -1.09 2.07 3.24
C ASP A 106 -1.58 2.30 4.68
N ALA A 107 -0.94 3.22 5.42
CA ALA A 107 -1.34 3.59 6.77
C ALA A 107 -2.76 4.19 6.85
N GLU A 108 -3.23 4.80 5.76
CA GLU A 108 -4.57 5.37 5.62
C GLU A 108 -5.56 4.42 4.91
N GLY A 109 -5.11 3.19 4.55
CA GLY A 109 -5.92 2.22 3.82
C GLY A 109 -6.28 2.64 2.39
N ILE A 110 -5.46 3.50 1.76
CA ILE A 110 -5.71 4.04 0.43
C ILE A 110 -5.00 3.17 -0.61
N GLY A 111 -5.78 2.53 -1.49
CA GLY A 111 -5.25 1.78 -2.63
C GLY A 111 -4.55 2.68 -3.65
N TYR A 112 -3.34 2.31 -4.04
CA TYR A 112 -2.56 3.05 -5.04
C TYR A 112 -1.83 2.16 -6.03
N LYS A 113 -1.49 0.93 -5.65
CA LYS A 113 -0.81 -0.07 -6.51
C LYS A 113 -1.74 -0.57 -7.61
N PRO A 114 -1.21 -1.23 -8.66
CA PRO A 114 -2.05 -1.94 -9.63
C PRO A 114 -3.09 -2.82 -8.94
N TYR A 115 -4.31 -2.85 -9.50
CA TYR A 115 -5.49 -3.56 -8.97
C TYR A 115 -6.12 -2.97 -7.71
N GLN A 116 -5.51 -1.95 -7.10
CA GLN A 116 -5.97 -1.35 -5.85
C GLN A 116 -6.50 0.08 -6.02
N LEU A 117 -6.00 0.85 -6.99
CA LEU A 117 -6.31 2.28 -7.15
C LEU A 117 -7.81 2.58 -7.19
N TYR A 118 -8.56 1.76 -7.93
CA TYR A 118 -10.01 1.81 -7.99
C TYR A 118 -10.56 0.58 -7.28
N GLY A 119 -10.69 0.69 -5.95
CA GLY A 119 -11.10 -0.41 -5.08
C GLY A 119 -12.33 -1.16 -5.61
N GLY A 120 -12.25 -2.49 -5.61
CA GLY A 120 -13.37 -3.33 -6.07
C GLY A 120 -13.50 -3.49 -7.57
N THR A 121 -12.64 -2.85 -8.38
CA THR A 121 -12.75 -2.88 -9.85
C THR A 121 -11.71 -3.76 -10.53
N GLY A 122 -10.62 -4.13 -9.84
CA GLY A 122 -9.50 -4.84 -10.45
C GLY A 122 -8.79 -4.04 -11.55
N SER A 123 -8.90 -2.72 -11.56
CA SER A 123 -8.24 -1.88 -12.56
C SER A 123 -6.71 -1.93 -12.44
N ASP A 124 -6.03 -2.04 -13.57
CA ASP A 124 -4.57 -2.07 -13.71
C ASP A 124 -3.90 -0.69 -13.70
N HIS A 125 -4.65 0.39 -13.45
CA HIS A 125 -4.19 1.78 -13.54
C HIS A 125 -3.39 2.29 -12.33
N GLY A 126 -3.25 1.49 -11.28
CA GLY A 126 -2.43 1.86 -10.13
C GLY A 126 -0.93 1.94 -10.44
N ILE A 127 -0.18 2.52 -9.51
CA ILE A 127 1.26 2.74 -9.62
C ILE A 127 1.97 2.05 -8.46
N ASP A 128 2.93 1.21 -8.79
CA ASP A 128 3.88 0.66 -7.83
C ASP A 128 5.10 1.59 -7.74
N PHE A 129 5.24 2.29 -6.61
CA PHE A 129 6.33 3.26 -6.42
C PHE A 129 7.69 2.58 -6.28
N ASP A 130 7.74 1.41 -5.62
CA ASP A 130 8.99 0.69 -5.42
C ASP A 130 9.52 0.17 -6.74
N ASP A 131 8.62 -0.29 -7.62
CA ASP A 131 8.96 -0.65 -8.99
C ASP A 131 9.52 0.55 -9.76
N LEU A 132 8.89 1.73 -9.70
CA LEU A 132 9.42 2.94 -10.35
C LEU A 132 10.80 3.33 -9.84
N ILE A 133 11.02 3.29 -8.52
CA ILE A 133 12.31 3.58 -7.90
C ILE A 133 13.38 2.60 -8.39
N ALA A 134 13.02 1.32 -8.56
CA ALA A 134 13.90 0.27 -9.05
C ALA A 134 14.17 0.32 -10.57
N GLY A 135 13.62 1.29 -11.30
CA GLY A 135 13.75 1.39 -12.77
C GLY A 135 12.73 0.54 -13.53
N GLY A 136 11.63 0.17 -12.89
CA GLY A 136 10.48 -0.49 -13.49
C GLY A 136 9.54 0.48 -14.23
N LEU A 137 8.49 -0.07 -14.84
CA LEU A 137 7.44 0.74 -15.48
C LEU A 137 6.41 1.28 -14.48
N GLY A 138 6.34 0.69 -13.29
CA GLY A 138 5.44 1.10 -12.21
C GLY A 138 3.99 0.69 -12.40
N THR A 139 3.63 0.00 -13.47
CA THR A 139 2.23 -0.29 -13.83
C THR A 139 2.04 -1.74 -14.21
N ALA A 140 0.80 -2.23 -14.11
CA ALA A 140 0.46 -3.59 -14.53
C ALA A 140 0.42 -3.81 -16.05
N TYR A 141 0.44 -2.74 -16.82
CA TYR A 141 0.51 -2.76 -18.28
C TYR A 141 1.75 -2.00 -18.77
N ASP A 142 2.18 -2.30 -19.99
CA ASP A 142 3.30 -1.60 -20.64
C ASP A 142 2.80 -0.36 -21.40
N TRP A 143 2.94 0.81 -20.79
CA TRP A 143 2.55 2.08 -21.40
C TRP A 143 3.46 2.52 -22.57
N THR A 144 4.55 1.79 -22.84
CA THR A 144 5.42 2.01 -24.01
C THR A 144 4.94 1.24 -25.25
N LYS A 145 3.84 0.49 -25.14
CA LYS A 145 3.23 -0.27 -26.22
C LYS A 145 1.78 0.15 -26.45
N ASP A 146 1.41 0.25 -27.72
CA ASP A 146 0.02 0.40 -28.13
C ASP A 146 -0.19 -0.29 -29.47
N ALA A 147 -0.80 -1.48 -29.42
CA ALA A 147 -1.08 -2.30 -30.61
C ALA A 147 -2.00 -1.59 -31.62
N ASN A 148 -2.77 -0.61 -31.17
CA ASN A 148 -3.74 0.13 -31.97
C ASN A 148 -3.25 1.55 -32.32
N VAL A 149 -1.98 1.90 -32.05
CA VAL A 149 -1.47 3.25 -32.30
C VAL A 149 -1.66 3.71 -33.75
N ALA A 150 -1.58 2.78 -34.70
CA ALA A 150 -1.76 3.07 -36.12
C ALA A 150 -3.16 3.62 -36.45
N SER A 151 -4.20 3.15 -35.74
CA SER A 151 -5.60 3.55 -35.95
C SER A 151 -6.01 4.80 -35.15
N LYS A 152 -5.21 5.24 -34.18
CA LYS A 152 -5.47 6.44 -33.35
C LYS A 152 -5.00 7.76 -33.97
N GLY A 153 -4.28 7.70 -35.10
CA GLY A 153 -3.82 8.88 -35.85
C GLY A 153 -2.40 9.37 -35.47
N PRO A 154 -1.90 10.45 -36.10
CA PRO A 154 -0.51 10.88 -35.98
C PRO A 154 -0.08 11.23 -34.55
N TRP A 155 -0.92 11.96 -33.80
CA TRP A 155 -0.61 12.37 -32.43
C TRP A 155 -0.33 11.18 -31.49
N ALA A 156 -1.09 10.08 -31.62
CA ALA A 156 -0.87 8.89 -30.81
C ALA A 156 0.47 8.21 -31.11
N ARG A 157 0.94 8.26 -32.36
CA ARG A 157 2.24 7.71 -32.75
C ARG A 157 3.38 8.55 -32.19
N GLU A 158 3.26 9.87 -32.25
CA GLU A 158 4.24 10.79 -31.66
C GLU A 158 4.30 10.61 -30.15
N TYR A 159 3.14 10.48 -29.49
CA TYR A 159 3.05 10.22 -28.06
C TYR A 159 3.73 8.89 -27.69
N LEU A 160 3.42 7.80 -28.42
CA LEU A 160 4.03 6.49 -28.19
C LEU A 160 5.55 6.53 -28.38
N ALA A 161 6.03 7.19 -29.43
CA ALA A 161 7.46 7.35 -29.68
C ALA A 161 8.15 8.14 -28.54
N ALA A 162 7.51 9.20 -28.04
CA ALA A 162 8.02 9.95 -26.90
C ALA A 162 7.98 9.16 -25.58
N ALA A 163 7.04 8.22 -25.42
CA ALA A 163 6.98 7.32 -24.28
C ALA A 163 8.10 6.26 -24.34
N GLN A 164 8.31 5.67 -25.51
CA GLN A 164 9.41 4.72 -25.76
C GLN A 164 10.78 5.36 -25.53
N ALA A 165 11.00 6.57 -26.07
CA ALA A 165 12.24 7.30 -25.89
C ALA A 165 12.52 7.63 -24.41
N LEU A 166 11.48 8.02 -23.65
CA LEU A 166 11.61 8.25 -22.21
C LEU A 166 12.03 6.96 -21.48
N ALA A 167 11.37 5.84 -21.78
CA ALA A 167 11.70 4.57 -21.16
C ALA A 167 13.12 4.11 -21.49
N GLU A 168 13.57 4.29 -22.73
CA GLU A 168 14.94 4.01 -23.15
C GLU A 168 15.95 4.91 -22.43
N GLU A 169 15.70 6.23 -22.38
CA GLU A 169 16.59 7.20 -21.74
C GLU A 169 16.76 6.93 -20.24
N LEU A 170 15.69 6.54 -19.56
CA LEU A 170 15.70 6.19 -18.14
C LEU A 170 16.11 4.73 -17.88
N GLY A 171 16.35 3.93 -18.92
CA GLY A 171 16.72 2.52 -18.81
C GLY A 171 15.64 1.64 -18.17
N LEU A 172 14.36 1.99 -18.35
CA LEU A 172 13.25 1.31 -17.70
C LEU A 172 13.08 -0.12 -18.21
N GLN A 173 12.75 -1.02 -17.28
CA GLN A 173 12.55 -2.44 -17.58
C GLN A 173 11.18 -2.91 -17.09
N LYS A 174 10.67 -3.97 -17.74
CA LYS A 174 9.48 -4.64 -17.21
C LYS A 174 9.87 -5.47 -16.00
N ASN A 175 9.13 -5.29 -14.93
CA ASN A 175 9.12 -6.21 -13.81
C ASN A 175 7.96 -7.19 -13.99
N SER A 176 8.25 -8.49 -14.08
CA SER A 176 7.22 -9.51 -14.31
C SER A 176 6.22 -9.65 -13.17
N ASP A 177 6.59 -9.21 -11.97
CA ASP A 177 5.73 -9.28 -10.78
C ASP A 177 4.73 -8.12 -10.75
N VAL A 178 5.05 -7.00 -11.42
CA VAL A 178 4.22 -5.81 -11.50
C VAL A 178 3.55 -5.70 -12.87
N THR A 179 4.31 -5.63 -13.96
CA THR A 179 3.85 -5.48 -15.35
C THR A 179 3.38 -6.80 -15.95
N THR A 180 2.23 -7.30 -15.49
CA THR A 180 1.70 -8.61 -15.89
C THR A 180 0.99 -8.62 -17.25
N GLU A 181 0.61 -7.47 -17.79
CA GLU A 181 -0.18 -7.29 -19.03
C GLU A 181 -1.51 -8.06 -19.05
N LYS A 182 -2.08 -8.35 -17.86
CA LYS A 182 -3.35 -9.10 -17.73
C LYS A 182 -4.61 -8.25 -17.93
N GLY A 183 -4.48 -6.91 -17.93
CA GLY A 183 -5.62 -6.00 -17.93
C GLY A 183 -6.38 -6.06 -16.60
N ILE A 184 -7.70 -5.85 -16.66
CA ILE A 184 -8.58 -5.91 -15.47
C ILE A 184 -8.55 -7.30 -14.83
N ASP A 185 -8.33 -7.37 -13.52
CA ASP A 185 -8.33 -8.61 -12.74
C ASP A 185 -9.69 -8.83 -12.04
N SER A 186 -10.45 -9.83 -12.50
CA SER A 186 -11.78 -10.13 -11.96
C SER A 186 -11.78 -10.67 -10.54
N SER A 187 -10.64 -11.13 -10.01
CA SER A 187 -10.53 -11.58 -8.61
C SER A 187 -10.71 -10.43 -7.60
N TYR A 188 -10.55 -9.18 -8.06
CA TYR A 188 -10.73 -7.97 -7.25
C TYR A 188 -12.14 -7.38 -7.34
N PHE A 189 -13.07 -8.01 -8.06
CA PHE A 189 -14.43 -7.47 -8.20
C PHE A 189 -15.18 -7.51 -6.86
N THR A 190 -15.64 -6.34 -6.40
CA THR A 190 -16.54 -6.21 -5.24
C THR A 190 -17.80 -5.42 -5.62
N PRO A 191 -18.90 -5.55 -4.85
CA PRO A 191 -20.04 -4.67 -5.02
C PRO A 191 -19.64 -3.21 -4.93
N LEU A 192 -20.24 -2.36 -5.77
CA LEU A 192 -20.03 -0.91 -5.75
C LEU A 192 -21.29 -0.20 -5.30
N SER A 193 -21.15 0.90 -4.57
CA SER A 193 -22.27 1.76 -4.20
C SER A 193 -22.28 3.02 -5.07
N THR A 194 -23.43 3.36 -5.64
CA THR A 194 -23.60 4.62 -6.37
C THR A 194 -23.78 5.77 -5.39
N ARG A 195 -23.66 7.02 -5.89
CA ARG A 195 -23.92 8.23 -5.08
C ARG A 195 -25.36 8.30 -4.53
N SER A 196 -26.31 7.59 -5.15
CA SER A 196 -27.69 7.48 -4.66
C SER A 196 -27.88 6.34 -3.66
N GLY A 197 -26.82 5.63 -3.27
CA GLY A 197 -26.87 4.51 -2.32
C GLY A 197 -27.33 3.18 -2.93
N GLU A 198 -27.46 3.08 -4.26
CA GLU A 198 -27.78 1.82 -4.92
C GLU A 198 -26.53 0.93 -4.95
N VAL A 199 -26.67 -0.33 -4.53
CA VAL A 199 -25.58 -1.32 -4.55
C VAL A 199 -25.63 -2.12 -5.84
N LEU A 200 -24.54 -2.10 -6.59
CA LEU A 200 -24.34 -2.83 -7.84
C LEU A 200 -23.55 -4.11 -7.56
N SER A 201 -24.26 -5.22 -7.37
CA SER A 201 -23.68 -6.52 -6.95
C SER A 201 -23.45 -7.50 -8.09
N TYR A 202 -23.68 -7.10 -9.35
CA TYR A 202 -23.50 -7.95 -10.51
C TYR A 202 -22.56 -7.30 -11.51
N VAL A 203 -21.63 -8.07 -12.08
CA VAL A 203 -20.64 -7.55 -13.04
C VAL A 203 -20.74 -8.30 -14.35
N SER A 204 -20.74 -7.57 -15.47
CA SER A 204 -20.47 -8.15 -16.79
C SER A 204 -19.05 -7.81 -17.20
N PHE A 205 -18.26 -8.81 -17.58
CA PHE A 205 -16.86 -8.63 -17.97
C PHE A 205 -16.51 -9.43 -19.22
N ASN A 206 -15.89 -8.79 -20.21
CA ASN A 206 -15.52 -9.41 -21.50
C ASN A 206 -14.01 -9.62 -21.69
N GLY A 207 -13.22 -9.54 -20.61
CA GLY A 207 -11.76 -9.62 -20.66
C GLY A 207 -11.06 -8.26 -20.78
N ALA A 208 -11.77 -7.19 -21.16
CA ALA A 208 -11.19 -5.84 -21.28
C ALA A 208 -12.02 -4.76 -20.57
N VAL A 209 -13.34 -4.92 -20.51
CA VAL A 209 -14.27 -3.96 -19.93
C VAL A 209 -15.14 -4.65 -18.91
N ALA A 210 -15.19 -4.12 -17.70
CA ALA A 210 -16.08 -4.51 -16.63
C ALA A 210 -17.18 -3.46 -16.43
N SER A 211 -18.43 -3.89 -16.28
CA SER A 211 -19.57 -3.02 -15.98
C SER A 211 -20.37 -3.58 -14.82
N TRP A 212 -20.70 -2.73 -13.85
CA TRP A 212 -21.49 -3.07 -12.67
C TRP A 212 -22.96 -2.79 -12.90
N HIS A 213 -23.81 -3.69 -12.39
CA HIS A 213 -25.25 -3.69 -12.59
C HIS A 213 -26.00 -3.98 -11.28
N PRO A 214 -27.21 -3.45 -11.11
CA PRO A 214 -28.03 -3.71 -9.93
C PRO A 214 -28.70 -5.09 -9.96
N THR A 215 -28.80 -5.73 -11.13
CA THR A 215 -29.49 -7.03 -11.29
C THR A 215 -28.71 -8.01 -12.15
N ALA A 216 -28.86 -9.31 -11.86
CA ALA A 216 -28.27 -10.39 -12.65
C ALA A 216 -28.70 -10.31 -14.12
N THR A 217 -29.98 -10.08 -14.39
CA THR A 217 -30.52 -10.00 -15.76
C THR A 217 -29.87 -8.89 -16.58
N ALA A 218 -29.58 -7.73 -15.98
CA ALA A 218 -28.88 -6.64 -16.67
C ALA A 218 -27.42 -7.01 -16.99
N ALA A 219 -26.72 -7.63 -16.04
CA ALA A 219 -25.37 -8.13 -16.25
C ALA A 219 -25.31 -9.22 -17.35
N ASP A 220 -26.23 -10.20 -17.31
CA ASP A 220 -26.32 -11.28 -18.30
C ASP A 220 -26.62 -10.74 -19.70
N ASN A 221 -27.53 -9.78 -19.82
CA ASN A 221 -27.85 -9.15 -21.10
C ASN A 221 -26.64 -8.41 -21.66
N THR A 222 -25.90 -7.69 -20.82
CA THR A 222 -24.69 -6.97 -21.21
C THR A 222 -23.59 -7.94 -21.64
N ALA A 223 -23.35 -8.99 -20.85
CA ALA A 223 -22.40 -10.05 -21.17
C ALA A 223 -22.72 -10.73 -22.50
N ARG A 224 -24.01 -10.99 -22.79
CA ARG A 224 -24.46 -11.58 -24.07
C ARG A 224 -24.24 -10.63 -25.25
N MET A 225 -24.49 -9.34 -25.08
CA MET A 225 -24.34 -8.34 -26.15
C MET A 225 -22.87 -8.10 -26.53
N TYR A 226 -21.96 -8.12 -25.56
CA TYR A 226 -20.55 -7.75 -25.76
C TYR A 226 -19.56 -8.92 -25.68
N GLY A 227 -20.05 -10.16 -25.58
CA GLY A 227 -19.23 -11.37 -25.58
C GLY A 227 -18.40 -11.53 -24.30
N GLY A 228 -19.07 -11.62 -23.15
CA GLY A 228 -18.42 -11.74 -21.84
C GLY A 228 -19.11 -12.73 -20.88
N THR A 229 -18.70 -12.67 -19.62
CA THR A 229 -19.23 -13.47 -18.50
C THR A 229 -19.87 -12.55 -17.46
N SER A 230 -20.94 -13.01 -16.83
CA SER A 230 -21.55 -12.34 -15.69
C SER A 230 -21.09 -12.95 -14.37
N TYR A 231 -20.96 -12.11 -13.35
CA TYR A 231 -20.52 -12.46 -12.00
C TYR A 231 -21.56 -11.97 -10.99
N ALA A 232 -21.94 -12.81 -10.04
CA ALA A 232 -22.75 -12.44 -8.89
C ALA A 232 -21.84 -12.27 -7.67
N LEU A 233 -21.62 -11.03 -7.24
CA LEU A 233 -20.65 -10.71 -6.19
C LEU A 233 -21.19 -10.96 -4.77
N HIS A 234 -22.52 -11.00 -4.61
CA HIS A 234 -23.20 -11.36 -3.35
C HIS A 234 -22.93 -12.82 -2.92
N GLU A 235 -22.76 -13.74 -3.89
CA GLU A 235 -22.52 -15.15 -3.59
C GLU A 235 -21.07 -15.42 -3.19
N LEU A 236 -20.11 -14.64 -3.71
CA LEU A 236 -18.69 -14.76 -3.34
C LEU A 236 -18.43 -14.33 -1.89
N ALA A 237 -19.05 -13.25 -1.43
CA ALA A 237 -18.92 -12.80 -0.04
C ALA A 237 -19.57 -13.79 0.95
N THR A 238 -20.76 -14.32 0.62
CA THR A 238 -21.48 -15.28 1.46
C THR A 238 -20.78 -16.65 1.48
N ALA A 239 -20.29 -17.12 0.33
CA ALA A 239 -19.54 -18.37 0.24
C ALA A 239 -18.18 -18.27 0.98
N ALA A 240 -17.47 -17.16 0.86
CA ALA A 240 -16.21 -16.93 1.59
C ALA A 240 -16.43 -16.86 3.11
N ALA A 241 -17.48 -16.17 3.56
CA ALA A 241 -17.85 -16.11 4.98
C ALA A 241 -18.26 -17.49 5.53
N THR A 242 -19.03 -18.27 4.77
CA THR A 242 -19.42 -19.63 5.15
C THR A 242 -18.22 -20.58 5.20
N LEU A 243 -17.26 -20.44 4.29
CA LEU A 243 -16.03 -21.23 4.28
C LEU A 243 -15.13 -20.88 5.48
N ALA A 244 -14.99 -19.59 5.81
CA ALA A 244 -14.23 -19.14 6.97
C ALA A 244 -14.85 -19.64 8.29
N ASP A 245 -16.17 -19.55 8.44
CA ASP A 245 -16.91 -20.02 9.63
C ASP A 245 -16.82 -21.55 9.79
N SER A 246 -16.94 -22.30 8.69
CA SER A 246 -16.75 -23.76 8.70
C SER A 246 -15.33 -24.17 9.08
N THR A 247 -14.32 -23.38 8.68
CA THR A 247 -12.91 -23.63 9.03
C THR A 247 -12.65 -23.32 10.51
N ALA A 248 -13.18 -22.21 11.02
CA ALA A 248 -13.09 -21.84 12.43
C ALA A 248 -13.79 -22.86 13.35
N THR A 249 -14.96 -23.35 12.93
CA THR A 249 -15.71 -24.40 13.64
C THR A 249 -14.92 -25.72 13.65
N THR A 250 -14.31 -26.09 12.52
CA THR A 250 -13.48 -27.30 12.42
C THR A 250 -12.26 -27.23 13.33
N ILE A 251 -11.52 -26.10 13.31
CA ILE A 251 -10.35 -25.88 14.18
C ILE A 251 -10.76 -25.93 15.66
N SER A 252 -11.87 -25.29 16.02
CA SER A 252 -12.39 -25.29 17.39
C SER A 252 -12.77 -26.70 17.86
N SER A 253 -13.39 -27.50 16.98
CA SER A 253 -13.75 -28.89 17.29
C SER A 253 -12.52 -29.79 17.46
N MET A 254 -11.50 -29.63 16.62
CA MET A 254 -10.22 -30.35 16.74
C MET A 254 -9.50 -29.96 18.02
N ALA A 255 -9.45 -28.67 18.36
CA ALA A 255 -8.85 -28.19 19.61
C ALA A 255 -9.60 -28.71 20.86
N ALA A 256 -10.93 -28.82 20.80
CA ALA A 256 -11.72 -29.42 21.87
C ALA A 256 -11.45 -30.93 22.01
N GLN A 257 -11.40 -31.66 20.90
CA GLN A 257 -11.11 -33.10 20.90
C GLN A 257 -9.68 -33.39 21.38
N MET A 258 -8.71 -32.56 20.99
CA MET A 258 -7.34 -32.65 21.50
C MET A 258 -7.27 -32.37 23.00
N ARG A 259 -7.99 -31.35 23.50
CA ARG A 259 -8.06 -31.06 24.94
C ARG A 259 -8.68 -32.22 25.73
N ASP A 260 -9.74 -32.84 25.22
CA ASP A 260 -10.37 -33.98 25.89
C ASP A 260 -9.51 -35.24 25.83
N THR A 261 -8.81 -35.47 24.71
CA THR A 261 -7.82 -36.55 24.57
C THR A 261 -6.66 -36.37 25.55
N THR A 262 -6.13 -35.15 25.68
CA THR A 262 -5.09 -34.80 26.64
C THR A 262 -5.60 -34.94 28.08
N ALA A 263 -6.79 -34.48 28.40
CA ALA A 263 -7.38 -34.62 29.74
C ALA A 263 -7.70 -36.09 30.11
N SER A 264 -8.06 -36.91 29.12
CA SER A 264 -8.25 -38.36 29.28
C SER A 264 -6.92 -39.08 29.50
N TRP A 265 -5.89 -38.72 28.71
CA TRP A 265 -4.52 -39.23 28.89
C TRP A 265 -3.95 -38.83 30.25
N THR A 266 -4.08 -37.57 30.68
CA THR A 266 -3.62 -37.10 31.99
C THR A 266 -4.38 -37.76 33.14
N ARG A 267 -5.69 -38.04 33.00
CA ARG A 267 -6.44 -38.82 34.00
C ARG A 267 -5.98 -40.28 34.06
N ASN A 268 -5.68 -40.90 32.92
CA ASN A 268 -5.21 -42.28 32.87
C ASN A 268 -3.74 -42.42 33.33
N GLN A 269 -2.90 -41.40 33.13
CA GLN A 269 -1.53 -41.31 33.66
C GLN A 269 -1.51 -40.94 35.14
N GLY A 270 -2.50 -40.16 35.63
CA GLY A 270 -2.70 -39.94 37.08
C GLY A 270 -3.10 -41.21 37.83
N LEU A 271 -3.63 -42.22 37.12
CA LEU A 271 -3.85 -43.58 37.60
C LEU A 271 -2.61 -44.48 37.44
N GLN A 272 -1.59 -44.04 36.69
CA GLN A 272 -0.33 -44.75 36.47
C GLN A 272 0.88 -43.86 36.77
N THR A 273 1.20 -43.83 38.06
CA THR A 273 2.53 -43.62 38.67
C THR A 273 3.00 -42.18 38.86
N GLY A 274 3.44 -41.89 40.10
CA GLY A 274 4.28 -40.75 40.37
C GLY A 274 5.55 -40.84 39.52
N VAL A 275 5.59 -40.08 38.43
CA VAL A 275 6.82 -39.54 37.85
C VAL A 275 6.46 -38.15 37.33
N THR A 276 7.05 -37.19 38.01
CA THR A 276 6.84 -35.76 37.98
C THR A 276 7.62 -35.07 36.83
N GLN A 277 7.19 -33.85 36.49
CA GLN A 277 8.08 -32.71 36.22
C GLN A 277 8.72 -32.50 34.83
N SER A 278 8.08 -32.90 33.72
CA SER A 278 8.60 -32.56 32.37
C SER A 278 7.58 -31.95 31.39
N LEU A 279 6.32 -31.73 31.79
CA LEU A 279 5.25 -31.28 30.88
C LEU A 279 4.66 -29.89 31.21
N GLU A 280 4.95 -29.32 32.38
CA GLU A 280 4.57 -27.93 32.70
C GLU A 280 5.38 -26.91 31.88
N GLU A 281 6.59 -27.24 31.44
CA GLU A 281 7.39 -26.38 30.55
C GLU A 281 6.86 -26.32 29.11
N HIS A 282 6.06 -27.29 28.67
CA HIS A 282 5.51 -27.30 27.30
C HIS A 282 4.14 -26.62 27.18
N LEU A 283 3.38 -26.52 28.28
CA LEU A 283 2.09 -25.83 28.31
C LEU A 283 2.23 -24.31 28.45
N HIS A 284 3.32 -23.82 29.05
CA HIS A 284 3.59 -22.38 29.15
C HIS A 284 3.93 -21.74 27.79
N PHE A 285 4.50 -22.51 26.86
CA PHE A 285 4.80 -22.05 25.49
C PHE A 285 3.55 -21.88 24.62
N MET A 286 2.40 -22.48 24.99
CA MET A 286 1.15 -22.38 24.22
C MET A 286 0.23 -21.27 24.71
N ASP A 287 0.31 -20.87 25.99
CA ASP A 287 -0.43 -19.71 26.53
C ASP A 287 0.13 -18.37 26.00
N GLU A 288 1.39 -18.33 25.55
CA GLU A 288 1.98 -17.14 24.90
C GLU A 288 1.54 -16.94 23.43
N LEU A 289 0.99 -17.97 22.77
CA LEU A 289 0.56 -17.90 21.37
C LEU A 289 -0.92 -17.56 21.18
N LEU A 290 -1.72 -17.56 22.26
CA LEU A 290 -3.16 -17.29 22.22
C LEU A 290 -3.58 -15.81 22.12
N PRO A 291 -2.79 -14.78 22.50
CA PRO A 291 -3.24 -13.39 22.35
C PRO A 291 -3.19 -12.84 20.91
N GLN A 292 -2.62 -13.56 19.93
CA GLN A 292 -2.48 -13.04 18.56
C GLN A 292 -3.62 -13.42 17.60
N ALA A 293 -4.59 -14.24 18.04
CA ALA A 293 -5.74 -14.61 17.20
C ALA A 293 -7.01 -13.79 17.48
N GLU A 294 -7.12 -13.08 18.61
CA GLU A 294 -8.37 -12.40 19.01
C GLU A 294 -8.37 -10.87 18.78
N SER A 295 -7.25 -10.23 18.39
CA SER A 295 -7.25 -8.78 18.11
C SER A 295 -7.63 -8.40 16.67
N GLY A 296 -7.81 -9.37 15.78
CA GLY A 296 -8.09 -9.14 14.35
C GLY A 296 -9.58 -8.98 13.98
N ALA A 297 -10.52 -9.19 14.90
CA ALA A 297 -11.95 -9.25 14.58
C ALA A 297 -12.80 -8.06 15.09
N ALA A 298 -12.21 -7.06 15.74
CA ALA A 298 -12.95 -5.96 16.39
C ALA A 298 -12.73 -4.56 15.78
N LYS A 299 -12.38 -4.46 14.49
CA LYS A 299 -12.30 -3.17 13.76
C LYS A 299 -12.94 -3.21 12.37
N ALA A 300 -14.09 -3.86 12.27
CA ALA A 300 -14.96 -3.76 11.10
C ALA A 300 -16.38 -3.44 11.57
N ASP A 301 -16.53 -2.30 12.24
CA ASP A 301 -17.79 -1.57 12.42
C ASP A 301 -17.47 -0.18 12.99
N GLU A 302 -16.94 0.69 12.10
CA GLU A 302 -17.14 2.15 12.11
C GLU A 302 -16.79 2.74 10.74
#